data_AF-A0A5J4UKW4-F1
#
_entry.id   AF-A0A5J4UKW4-F1
#
_cell.length_a   1.000
_cell.length_b   1.000
_cell.length_c   1.000
_cell.angle_alpha   90.00
_cell.angle_beta   90.00
_cell.angle_gamma   90.00
#
_symmetry.space_group_name_H-M   'P 1'
#
loop_
_entity.id
_entity.type
_entity.pdbx_description
1 polymer ?
#
loop_
_entity_poly.entity_id
_entity_poly.type
_entity_poly.pdbx_seq_one_letter_code
_entity_poly.pdbx_strand_id
1 'polypeptide(L)'
;MQNDYKRRLIWMLKRKMKMIMQMKSDKTRKQAIEAGTVDALLRLLSTQPLERISMSRIYAFFIFTNSSSGEIDKMLYNRNPYISLIHLFDHQYFFIINRGAISMFNLLNNGARTRPSTAPHPHYQNMIAFGGIQKLFRLFKKYSNKYIKISTSLCIRHLLRAKGITDQSMRREIISYLKIPVKQYFEL
;
A
#
# COMPACT_ATOMS: atom_id res chain seq x y z
N MET A 1 10.23 22.59 -31.84
CA MET A 1 11.15 22.14 -30.77
C MET A 1 10.47 21.80 -29.44
N GLN A 2 9.73 22.70 -28.78
CA GLN A 2 9.15 22.43 -27.44
C GLN A 2 8.07 21.33 -27.44
N ASN A 3 7.30 21.19 -28.53
CA ASN A 3 6.31 20.12 -28.70
C ASN A 3 6.94 18.73 -28.88
N ASP A 4 8.10 18.64 -29.55
CA ASP A 4 8.81 17.36 -29.76
C ASP A 4 9.49 16.88 -28.49
N TYR A 5 10.05 17.80 -27.69
CA TYR A 5 10.60 17.46 -26.37
C TYR A 5 9.52 16.89 -25.45
N LYS A 6 8.34 17.53 -25.39
CA LYS A 6 7.20 17.07 -24.59
C LYS A 6 6.72 15.69 -25.06
N ARG A 7 6.63 15.46 -26.37
CA ARG A 7 6.25 14.16 -26.96
C ARG A 7 7.26 13.07 -26.62
N ARG A 8 8.57 13.35 -26.76
CA ARG A 8 9.64 12.43 -26.37
C ARG A 8 9.60 12.09 -24.88
N LEU A 9 9.38 13.09 -24.02
CA LEU A 9 9.25 12.87 -22.58
C LEU A 9 8.04 11.99 -22.24
N ILE A 10 6.87 12.26 -22.82
CA ILE A 10 5.67 11.45 -22.64
C ILE A 10 5.92 10.01 -23.11
N TRP A 11 6.57 9.82 -24.26
CA TRP A 11 6.92 8.50 -24.76
C TRP A 11 7.85 7.74 -23.82
N MET A 12 8.91 8.41 -23.31
CA MET A 12 9.83 7.82 -22.33
C MET A 12 9.11 7.41 -21.04
N LEU A 13 8.19 8.27 -20.54
CA LEU A 13 7.39 7.97 -19.35
C LEU A 13 6.46 6.77 -19.58
N LYS A 14 5.78 6.72 -20.73
CA LYS A 14 4.93 5.57 -21.10
C LYS A 14 5.75 4.28 -21.23
N ARG A 15 6.94 4.36 -21.82
CA ARG A 15 7.86 3.22 -21.96
C ARG A 15 8.34 2.73 -20.58
N LYS A 16 8.79 3.63 -19.70
CA LYS A 16 9.17 3.28 -18.32
C LYS A 16 8.00 2.64 -17.56
N MET A 17 6.79 3.19 -17.68
CA MET A 17 5.59 2.62 -17.07
C MET A 17 5.32 1.20 -17.57
N LYS A 18 5.42 0.97 -18.88
CA LYS A 18 5.27 -0.37 -19.49
C LYS A 18 6.30 -1.37 -18.96
N MET A 19 7.57 -0.96 -18.80
CA MET A 19 8.60 -1.81 -18.22
C MET A 19 8.28 -2.19 -16.77
N ILE A 20 7.82 -1.24 -15.96
CA ILE A 20 7.40 -1.52 -14.57
C ILE A 20 6.26 -2.53 -14.54
N MET A 21 5.27 -2.38 -15.42
CA MET A 21 4.13 -3.30 -15.53
C MET A 21 4.52 -4.73 -15.93
N GLN A 22 5.70 -4.93 -16.49
CA GLN A 22 6.22 -6.24 -16.91
C GLN A 22 7.27 -6.81 -15.95
N MET A 23 7.56 -6.15 -14.83
CA MET A 23 8.54 -6.64 -13.85
C MET A 23 8.07 -7.94 -13.19
N LYS A 24 8.73 -9.04 -13.54
CA LYS A 24 8.47 -10.37 -12.96
C LYS A 24 9.49 -10.80 -11.92
N SER A 25 10.72 -10.29 -11.97
CA SER A 25 11.80 -10.70 -11.07
C SER A 25 12.14 -9.63 -10.03
N ASP A 26 12.57 -10.10 -8.86
CA ASP A 26 13.03 -9.22 -7.78
C ASP A 26 14.30 -8.46 -8.16
N LYS A 27 15.15 -9.03 -9.03
CA LYS A 27 16.31 -8.32 -9.59
C LYS A 27 15.91 -7.04 -10.33
N THR A 28 14.92 -7.12 -11.23
CA THR A 28 14.47 -5.95 -12.00
C THR A 28 13.78 -4.92 -11.11
N ARG A 29 13.03 -5.37 -10.10
CA ARG A 29 12.43 -4.48 -9.10
C ARG A 29 13.49 -3.74 -8.31
N LYS A 30 14.50 -4.45 -7.79
CA LYS A 30 15.63 -3.87 -7.05
C LYS A 30 16.33 -2.78 -7.85
N GLN A 31 16.72 -3.08 -9.09
CA GLN A 31 17.36 -2.09 -9.98
C GLN A 31 16.51 -0.84 -10.19
N ALA A 32 15.19 -1.01 -10.35
CA ALA A 32 14.30 0.13 -10.51
C ALA A 32 14.13 0.94 -9.22
N ILE A 33 14.14 0.29 -8.06
CA ILE A 33 14.14 0.97 -6.75
C ILE A 33 15.44 1.77 -6.57
N GLU A 34 16.60 1.18 -6.87
CA GLU A 34 17.91 1.83 -6.83
C GLU A 34 17.98 3.03 -7.79
N ALA A 35 17.34 2.92 -8.97
CA ALA A 35 17.21 4.02 -9.92
C ALA A 35 16.23 5.14 -9.49
N GLY A 36 15.69 5.09 -8.27
CA GLY A 36 14.81 6.13 -7.72
C GLY A 36 13.37 6.07 -8.23
N THR A 37 12.94 4.95 -8.83
CA THR A 37 11.59 4.82 -9.40
C THR A 37 10.52 4.90 -8.31
N VAL A 38 10.73 4.22 -7.19
CA VAL A 38 9.79 4.24 -6.07
C VAL A 38 9.73 5.61 -5.42
N ASP A 39 10.86 6.30 -5.27
CA ASP A 39 10.91 7.66 -4.73
C ASP A 39 10.12 8.63 -5.60
N ALA A 40 10.24 8.52 -6.92
CA ALA A 40 9.45 9.32 -7.85
C ALA A 40 7.95 8.99 -7.75
N LEU A 41 7.57 7.72 -7.67
CA LEU A 41 6.17 7.32 -7.50
C LEU A 41 5.59 7.84 -6.19
N LEU A 42 6.30 7.68 -5.06
CA LEU A 42 5.84 8.13 -3.75
C LEU A 42 5.62 9.65 -3.70
N ARG A 43 6.54 10.43 -4.28
CA ARG A 43 6.37 11.89 -4.44
C ARG A 43 5.12 12.21 -5.25
N LEU A 44 4.94 11.57 -6.41
CA LEU A 44 3.78 11.81 -7.27
C LEU A 44 2.46 11.45 -6.58
N LEU A 45 2.45 10.42 -5.73
CA LEU A 45 1.26 9.99 -4.99
C LEU A 45 0.93 10.88 -3.79
N SER A 46 1.92 11.55 -3.18
CA SER A 46 1.70 12.41 -2.01
C SER A 46 1.52 13.89 -2.32
N THR A 47 2.10 14.40 -3.41
CA THR A 47 2.14 15.85 -3.69
C THR A 47 1.09 16.30 -4.70
N GLN A 48 0.48 15.39 -5.45
CA GLN A 48 -0.50 15.75 -6.46
C GLN A 48 -1.91 15.82 -5.88
N PRO A 49 -2.77 16.72 -6.39
CA PRO A 49 -4.20 16.63 -6.13
C PRO A 49 -4.72 15.24 -6.49
N LEU A 50 -5.65 14.72 -5.68
CA LEU A 50 -6.18 13.36 -5.80
C LEU A 50 -6.65 13.06 -7.23
N GLU A 51 -7.36 13.99 -7.85
CA GLU A 51 -7.94 13.87 -9.18
C GLU A 51 -6.89 13.67 -10.28
N ARG A 52 -5.64 14.09 -10.03
CA ARG A 52 -4.52 13.94 -10.97
C ARG A 52 -3.78 12.63 -10.79
N ILE A 53 -4.07 11.85 -9.75
CA ILE A 53 -3.44 10.56 -9.50
C ILE A 53 -4.08 9.52 -10.42
N SER A 54 -3.29 9.01 -11.38
CA SER A 54 -3.77 8.00 -12.31
C SER A 54 -3.73 6.59 -11.72
N MET A 55 -4.65 5.73 -12.17
CA MET A 55 -4.64 4.29 -11.85
C MET A 55 -3.30 3.61 -12.16
N SER A 56 -2.64 4.02 -13.25
CA SER A 56 -1.34 3.49 -13.65
C SER A 56 -0.23 3.77 -12.64
N ARG A 57 -0.23 4.93 -11.97
CA ARG A 57 0.80 5.27 -10.97
C ARG A 57 0.69 4.42 -9.72
N ILE A 58 -0.53 4.25 -9.19
CA ILE A 58 -0.73 3.38 -8.03
C ILE A 58 -0.51 1.92 -8.38
N TYR A 59 -0.89 1.49 -9.60
CA TYR A 59 -0.62 0.13 -10.05
C TYR A 59 0.88 -0.16 -10.18
N ALA A 60 1.65 0.81 -10.69
CA ALA A 60 3.10 0.71 -10.74
C ALA A 60 3.72 0.57 -9.35
N PHE A 61 3.27 1.36 -8.38
CA PHE A 61 3.73 1.22 -6.99
C PHE A 61 3.34 -0.15 -6.40
N PHE A 62 2.12 -0.63 -6.67
CA PHE A 62 1.65 -1.92 -6.22
C PHE A 62 2.56 -3.08 -6.63
N ILE A 63 3.11 -3.05 -7.86
CA ILE A 63 4.02 -4.08 -8.36
C ILE A 63 5.28 -4.22 -7.48
N PHE A 64 5.79 -3.12 -6.94
CA PHE A 64 6.93 -3.16 -6.03
C PHE A 64 6.54 -3.76 -4.68
N THR A 65 5.35 -3.44 -4.16
CA THR A 65 4.85 -4.01 -2.90
C THR A 65 4.43 -5.47 -3.02
N ASN A 66 4.19 -5.99 -4.23
CA ASN A 66 3.84 -7.39 -4.47
C ASN A 66 5.10 -8.25 -4.66
N SER A 67 6.04 -8.12 -3.72
CA SER A 67 7.28 -8.89 -3.67
C SER A 67 7.25 -9.88 -2.51
N SER A 68 7.96 -11.00 -2.69
CA SER A 68 8.24 -11.96 -1.63
C SER A 68 9.66 -11.82 -1.08
N SER A 69 10.39 -10.76 -1.49
CA SER A 69 11.78 -10.54 -1.10
C SER A 69 11.86 -9.59 0.08
N GLY A 70 12.39 -10.11 1.20
CA GLY A 70 12.65 -9.29 2.39
C GLY A 70 13.63 -8.13 2.14
N GLU A 71 14.50 -8.25 1.13
CA GLU A 71 15.38 -7.15 0.71
C GLU A 71 14.58 -6.01 0.06
N ILE A 72 13.73 -6.33 -0.92
CA ILE A 72 12.86 -5.34 -1.57
C ILE A 72 11.96 -4.68 -0.52
N ASP A 73 11.37 -5.47 0.36
CA ASP A 73 10.52 -4.96 1.44
C ASP A 73 11.27 -3.94 2.31
N LYS A 74 12.49 -4.28 2.73
CA LYS A 74 13.37 -3.37 3.49
C LYS A 74 13.66 -2.08 2.72
N MET A 75 13.95 -2.17 1.42
CA MET A 75 14.16 -0.99 0.57
C MET A 75 12.91 -0.11 0.48
N LEU A 76 11.71 -0.69 0.48
CA LEU A 76 10.46 0.05 0.45
C LEU A 76 10.17 0.75 1.78
N TYR A 77 10.37 0.08 2.92
CA TYR A 77 10.11 0.68 4.24
C TYR A 77 10.97 1.90 4.52
N ASN A 78 12.23 1.85 4.11
CA ASN A 78 13.18 2.95 4.28
C ASN A 78 12.75 4.23 3.54
N ARG A 79 11.78 4.15 2.62
CA ARG A 79 11.23 5.29 1.87
C ARG A 79 9.95 5.85 2.49
N ASN A 80 9.51 5.34 3.64
CA ASN A 80 8.32 5.78 4.37
C ASN A 80 7.06 5.95 3.48
N PRO A 81 6.59 4.87 2.82
CA PRO A 81 5.51 4.95 1.84
C PRO A 81 4.13 5.28 2.44
N TYR A 82 4.03 5.26 3.78
CA TYR A 82 2.76 5.30 4.51
C TYR A 82 1.98 6.58 4.27
N ILE A 83 2.63 7.74 4.29
CA ILE A 83 1.96 9.03 4.05
C ILE A 83 1.36 9.09 2.63
N SER A 84 2.11 8.64 1.62
CA SER A 84 1.65 8.60 0.24
C SER A 84 0.45 7.67 0.08
N LEU A 85 0.45 6.50 0.72
CA LEU A 85 -0.66 5.56 0.64
C LEU A 85 -1.91 6.04 1.40
N ILE A 86 -1.71 6.64 2.57
CA ILE A 86 -2.79 7.20 3.39
C ILE A 86 -3.50 8.33 2.64
N HIS A 87 -2.76 9.16 1.89
CA HIS A 87 -3.32 10.20 1.04
C HIS A 87 -4.36 9.61 0.07
N LEU A 88 -4.09 8.45 -0.53
CA LEU A 88 -4.96 7.80 -1.53
C LEU A 88 -6.29 7.29 -0.97
N PHE A 89 -6.46 7.19 0.35
CA PHE A 89 -7.69 6.68 0.95
C PHE A 89 -8.86 7.65 0.80
N ASP A 90 -8.58 8.91 0.51
CA ASP A 90 -9.57 9.95 0.24
C ASP A 90 -9.86 10.11 -1.27
N HIS A 91 -9.28 9.25 -2.12
CA HIS A 91 -9.47 9.29 -3.56
C HIS A 91 -10.91 8.91 -3.99
N GLN A 92 -11.47 9.54 -5.02
CA GLN A 92 -12.82 9.25 -5.54
C GLN A 92 -12.94 7.86 -6.23
N TYR A 93 -11.97 7.48 -7.06
CA TYR A 93 -11.95 6.18 -7.74
C TYR A 93 -11.58 5.02 -6.81
N PHE A 94 -12.53 4.10 -6.64
CA PHE A 94 -12.39 2.89 -5.82
C PHE A 94 -11.14 2.05 -6.15
N PHE A 95 -10.79 1.92 -7.44
CA PHE A 95 -9.60 1.16 -7.84
C PHE A 95 -8.31 1.69 -7.18
N ILE A 96 -8.17 3.00 -7.08
CA ILE A 96 -6.98 3.64 -6.50
C ILE A 96 -6.93 3.39 -4.99
N ILE A 97 -8.07 3.56 -4.31
CA ILE A 97 -8.20 3.26 -2.89
C ILE A 97 -7.85 1.80 -2.61
N ASN A 98 -8.43 0.87 -3.38
CA ASN A 98 -8.22 -0.57 -3.20
C ASN A 98 -6.74 -0.95 -3.42
N ARG A 99 -6.10 -0.43 -4.48
CA ARG A 99 -4.67 -0.67 -4.71
C ARG A 99 -3.80 -0.07 -3.61
N GLY A 100 -4.13 1.13 -3.13
CA GLY A 100 -3.45 1.73 -1.98
C GLY A 100 -3.57 0.88 -0.70
N ALA A 101 -4.77 0.37 -0.41
CA ALA A 101 -5.03 -0.47 0.76
C ALA A 101 -4.31 -1.83 0.68
N ILE A 102 -4.27 -2.46 -0.49
CA ILE A 102 -3.54 -3.73 -0.69
C ILE A 102 -2.02 -3.48 -0.60
N SER A 103 -1.50 -2.41 -1.20
CA SER A 103 -0.09 -2.05 -1.04
C SER A 103 0.30 -1.79 0.42
N MET A 104 -0.58 -1.12 1.18
CA MET A 104 -0.42 -0.95 2.62
C MET A 104 -0.38 -2.29 3.36
N PHE A 105 -1.29 -3.21 3.01
CA PHE A 105 -1.32 -4.55 3.60
C PHE A 105 -0.04 -5.33 3.32
N ASN A 106 0.45 -5.35 2.08
CA ASN A 106 1.68 -6.06 1.73
C ASN A 106 2.86 -5.54 2.56
N LEU A 107 3.01 -4.21 2.65
CA LEU A 107 4.05 -3.58 3.45
C LEU A 107 3.95 -3.96 4.93
N LEU A 108 2.77 -3.87 5.54
CA LEU A 108 2.58 -4.18 6.96
C LEU A 108 2.70 -5.68 7.24
N ASN A 109 2.18 -6.54 6.38
CA ASN A 109 2.30 -7.99 6.54
C ASN A 109 3.76 -8.44 6.50
N ASN A 110 4.54 -7.91 5.56
CA ASN A 110 5.97 -8.21 5.46
C ASN A 110 6.74 -7.66 6.69
N GLY A 111 6.40 -6.45 7.16
CA GLY A 111 6.95 -5.89 8.40
C GLY A 111 6.63 -6.74 9.63
N ALA A 112 5.42 -7.30 9.72
CA ALA A 112 5.00 -8.16 10.82
C ALA A 112 5.80 -9.47 10.87
N ARG A 113 6.30 -9.99 9.74
CA ARG A 113 7.13 -11.19 9.67
C ARG A 113 8.54 -10.99 10.23
N THR A 114 9.01 -9.75 10.34
CA THR A 114 10.38 -9.45 10.81
C THR A 114 10.56 -9.54 12.33
N ARG A 115 9.47 -9.67 13.10
CA ARG A 115 9.48 -9.65 14.57
C ARG A 115 8.43 -10.59 15.16
N PRO A 116 8.68 -11.21 16.33
CA PRO A 116 7.70 -12.05 17.03
C PRO A 116 6.35 -11.36 17.25
N SER A 117 5.26 -12.12 17.32
CA SER A 117 3.89 -11.59 17.48
C SER A 117 3.68 -10.78 18.76
N THR A 118 4.45 -11.07 19.81
CA THR A 118 4.45 -10.36 21.10
C THR A 118 5.14 -9.00 21.04
N ALA A 119 5.99 -8.75 20.04
CA ALA A 119 6.70 -7.49 19.89
C ALA A 119 5.85 -6.45 19.13
N PRO A 120 5.96 -5.15 19.46
CA PRO A 120 5.35 -4.07 18.69
C PRO A 120 5.72 -4.14 17.20
N HIS A 121 4.75 -3.82 16.35
CA HIS A 121 4.94 -3.79 14.91
C HIS A 121 6.02 -2.75 14.53
N PRO A 122 7.00 -3.07 13.66
CA PRO A 122 8.10 -2.15 13.35
C PRO A 122 7.63 -0.83 12.75
N HIS A 123 6.49 -0.84 12.04
CA HIS A 123 5.92 0.34 11.38
C HIS A 123 4.75 0.97 12.15
N TYR A 124 4.55 0.60 13.41
CA TYR A 124 3.45 1.13 14.23
C TYR A 124 3.51 2.65 14.37
N GLN A 125 4.70 3.19 14.69
CA GLN A 125 4.88 4.62 14.91
C GLN A 125 4.64 5.44 13.64
N ASN A 126 5.12 4.96 12.48
CA ASN A 126 4.87 5.61 11.19
C ASN A 126 3.36 5.73 10.89
N MET A 127 2.57 4.73 11.26
CA MET A 127 1.12 4.74 11.03
C MET A 127 0.37 5.64 12.01
N ILE A 128 0.80 5.70 13.28
CA ILE A 128 0.21 6.59 14.28
C ILE A 128 0.43 8.06 13.90
N ALA A 129 1.62 8.41 13.40
CA ALA A 129 1.99 9.78 13.05
C ALA A 129 1.04 10.47 12.05
N PHE A 130 0.31 9.68 11.24
CA PHE A 130 -0.62 10.19 10.23
C PHE A 130 -2.08 9.76 10.46
N GLY A 131 -2.44 9.33 11.67
CA GLY A 131 -3.78 8.83 11.98
C GLY A 131 -4.18 7.61 11.13
N GLY A 132 -3.18 6.81 10.72
CA GLY A 132 -3.35 5.75 9.72
C GLY A 132 -4.28 4.63 10.19
N ILE A 133 -4.31 4.32 11.49
CA ILE A 133 -5.19 3.30 12.06
C ILE A 133 -6.67 3.71 11.91
N GLN A 134 -6.99 4.95 12.26
CA GLN A 134 -8.34 5.49 12.16
C GLN A 134 -8.78 5.57 10.69
N LYS A 135 -7.88 5.96 9.78
CA LYS A 135 -8.18 6.00 8.33
C LYS A 135 -8.41 4.60 7.75
N LEU A 136 -7.63 3.59 8.18
CA LEU A 136 -7.88 2.19 7.81
C LEU A 136 -9.24 1.71 8.31
N PHE A 137 -9.60 2.03 9.56
CA PHE A 137 -10.89 1.65 10.12
C PHE A 137 -12.06 2.36 9.41
N ARG A 138 -11.90 3.63 9.06
CA ARG A 138 -12.88 4.35 8.23
C ARG A 138 -13.09 3.70 6.88
N LEU A 139 -12.02 3.26 6.19
CA LEU A 139 -12.15 2.49 4.95
C LEU A 139 -12.87 1.17 5.17
N PHE A 140 -12.52 0.44 6.24
CA PHE A 140 -13.19 -0.79 6.63
C PHE A 140 -14.70 -0.56 6.82
N LYS A 141 -15.12 0.53 7.47
CA LYS A 141 -16.54 0.86 7.67
C LYS A 141 -17.24 1.27 6.37
N LYS A 142 -16.56 2.07 5.54
CA LYS A 142 -17.13 2.69 4.33
C LYS A 142 -17.44 1.70 3.22
N TYR A 143 -16.59 0.68 3.02
CA TYR A 143 -16.72 -0.23 1.89
C TYR A 143 -17.13 -1.63 2.32
N SER A 144 -18.14 -2.20 1.65
CA SER A 144 -18.51 -3.62 1.77
C SER A 144 -17.59 -4.55 0.96
N ASN A 145 -16.74 -3.97 0.10
CA ASN A 145 -15.83 -4.75 -0.74
C ASN A 145 -14.90 -5.62 0.11
N LYS A 146 -14.94 -6.92 -0.17
CA LYS A 146 -14.15 -7.97 0.47
C LYS A 146 -12.65 -7.70 0.52
N TYR A 147 -12.05 -7.22 -0.57
CA TYR A 147 -10.60 -6.93 -0.60
C TYR A 147 -10.22 -5.76 0.31
N ILE A 148 -11.00 -4.67 0.32
CA ILE A 148 -10.78 -3.57 1.27
C ILE A 148 -10.99 -4.06 2.70
N LYS A 149 -12.07 -4.77 2.99
CA LYS A 149 -12.37 -5.28 4.34
C LYS A 149 -11.25 -6.18 4.87
N ILE A 150 -10.79 -7.15 4.07
CA ILE A 150 -9.69 -8.05 4.46
C ILE A 150 -8.38 -7.28 4.64
N SER A 151 -7.97 -6.48 3.64
CA SER A 151 -6.70 -5.74 3.73
C SER A 151 -6.65 -4.79 4.92
N THR A 152 -7.69 -3.96 5.11
CA THR A 152 -7.75 -3.00 6.22
C THR A 152 -7.82 -3.67 7.59
N SER A 153 -8.61 -4.75 7.74
CA SER A 153 -8.70 -5.48 9.01
C SER A 153 -7.39 -6.18 9.38
N LEU A 154 -6.70 -6.78 8.40
CA LEU A 154 -5.39 -7.37 8.62
C LEU A 154 -4.34 -6.30 8.96
N CYS A 155 -4.32 -5.15 8.27
CA CYS A 155 -3.46 -4.03 8.62
C CYS A 155 -3.64 -3.60 10.08
N ILE A 156 -4.88 -3.38 10.52
CA ILE A 156 -5.20 -3.00 11.91
C ILE A 156 -4.72 -4.07 12.89
N ARG A 157 -5.00 -5.35 12.60
CA ARG A 157 -4.53 -6.48 13.42
C ARG A 157 -3.01 -6.49 13.54
N HIS A 158 -2.28 -6.35 12.43
CA HIS A 158 -0.82 -6.36 12.42
C HIS A 158 -0.24 -5.19 13.23
N LEU A 159 -0.78 -3.99 13.06
CA LEU A 159 -0.33 -2.79 13.77
C LEU A 159 -0.56 -2.89 15.28
N LEU A 160 -1.70 -3.42 15.70
CA LEU A 160 -2.11 -3.47 17.10
C LEU A 160 -1.80 -4.80 17.81
N ARG A 161 -1.08 -5.73 17.17
CA ARG A 161 -0.86 -7.10 17.68
C ARG A 161 -0.35 -7.19 19.13
N ALA A 162 0.55 -6.30 19.54
CA ALA A 162 1.16 -6.29 20.88
C ALA A 162 0.49 -5.30 21.85
N LYS A 163 -0.32 -4.36 21.32
CA LYS A 163 -0.98 -3.31 22.10
C LYS A 163 -2.45 -3.61 22.38
N GLY A 164 -3.06 -4.50 21.60
CA GLY A 164 -4.49 -4.68 21.57
C GLY A 164 -5.23 -3.50 20.91
N ILE A 165 -6.51 -3.70 20.62
CA ILE A 165 -7.41 -2.65 20.15
C ILE A 165 -8.16 -2.12 21.39
N THR A 166 -7.83 -0.93 21.85
CA THR A 166 -8.45 -0.31 23.03
C THR A 166 -9.87 0.19 22.74
N ASP A 167 -10.11 0.67 21.52
CA ASP A 167 -11.45 1.01 21.05
C ASP A 167 -12.31 -0.25 20.95
N GLN A 168 -13.32 -0.35 21.83
CA GLN A 168 -14.19 -1.51 21.93
C GLN A 168 -15.07 -1.74 20.70
N SER A 169 -15.45 -0.67 19.98
CA SER A 169 -16.26 -0.75 18.77
C SER A 169 -15.43 -1.32 17.62
N MET A 170 -14.26 -0.71 17.37
CA MET A 170 -13.30 -1.19 16.39
C MET A 170 -12.90 -2.63 16.68
N ARG A 171 -12.60 -2.95 17.94
CA ARG A 171 -12.23 -4.31 18.36
C ARG A 171 -13.31 -5.33 17.98
N ARG A 172 -14.57 -5.05 18.33
CA ARG A 172 -15.69 -5.95 18.04
C ARG A 172 -15.86 -6.17 16.55
N GLU A 173 -15.88 -5.11 15.76
CA GLU A 173 -16.11 -5.21 14.32
C GLU A 173 -14.97 -5.94 13.58
N ILE A 174 -13.72 -5.63 13.92
CA ILE A 174 -12.56 -6.26 13.29
C ILE A 174 -12.48 -7.75 13.66
N ILE A 175 -12.68 -8.10 14.94
CA ILE A 175 -12.68 -9.51 15.38
C ILE A 175 -13.84 -10.26 14.73
N SER A 176 -15.04 -9.67 14.69
CA SER A 176 -16.20 -10.30 14.06
C SER A 176 -15.95 -10.62 12.59
N TYR A 177 -15.31 -9.71 11.85
CA TYR A 177 -15.01 -9.92 10.44
C TYR A 177 -13.91 -10.97 10.22
N LEU A 178 -12.84 -10.92 11.02
CA LEU A 178 -11.71 -11.86 10.88
C LEU A 178 -12.01 -13.28 11.35
N LYS A 179 -13.06 -13.48 12.17
CA LYS A 179 -13.55 -14.81 12.54
C LYS A 179 -14.23 -15.54 11.37
N ILE A 180 -14.64 -14.82 10.32
CA ILE A 180 -15.19 -15.46 9.13
C ILE A 180 -14.05 -16.19 8.40
N PRO A 181 -14.20 -17.49 8.05
CA PRO A 181 -13.10 -18.29 7.51
C PRO A 181 -12.49 -17.65 6.27
N VAL A 182 -11.19 -17.33 6.35
CA VAL A 182 -10.43 -16.72 5.26
C VAL A 182 -10.45 -17.56 3.96
N LYS A 183 -10.69 -18.87 4.05
CA LYS A 183 -10.83 -19.77 2.88
C LYS A 183 -12.02 -19.43 1.97
N GLN A 184 -13.15 -18.95 2.51
CA GLN A 184 -14.29 -18.51 1.69
C GLN A 184 -13.95 -17.30 0.80
N TYR A 185 -12.76 -16.73 0.99
CA TYR A 185 -12.36 -15.50 0.34
C TYR A 185 -11.36 -15.66 -0.82
N PHE A 186 -10.80 -16.84 -1.06
CA PHE A 186 -9.83 -17.10 -2.12
C PHE A 186 -10.36 -17.96 -3.28
N GLU A 187 -11.63 -18.34 -3.25
CA GLU A 187 -12.33 -18.96 -4.38
C GLU A 187 -13.09 -17.87 -5.14
N LEU A 188 -12.51 -17.41 -6.25
CA LEU A 188 -13.03 -16.67 -7.42
C LEU A 188 -11.85 -15.98 -8.14
#